data_AF-A0A956CID1-F1
#
_entry.id   AF-A0A956CID1-F1
#
_cell.length_a   1.000
_cell.length_b   1.000
_cell.length_c   1.000
_cell.angle_alpha   90.00
_cell.angle_beta   90.00
_cell.angle_gamma   90.00
#
_symmetry.space_group_name_H-M   'P 1'
#
loop_
_entity.id
_entity.type
_entity.pdbx_description
1 polymer ?
#
loop_
_entity_poly.entity_id
_entity_poly.type
_entity_poly.pdbx_seq_one_letter_code
_entity_poly.pdbx_strand_id
1 'polypeptide(L)' 'MRLSDIMSNMALSGWAEAALVIFFAVFLLVAYQVLHKKNREAFEQARFMPLDDETPQSPREGKS' A
#
# COMPACT_ATOMS: atom_id res chain seq x y z
N MET A 1 -21.93 -30.19 20.82
CA MET A 1 -21.79 -29.57 19.47
C MET A 1 -20.75 -28.48 19.58
N ARG A 2 -19.62 -28.62 18.89
CA ARG A 2 -18.54 -27.63 18.98
C ARG A 2 -18.88 -26.45 18.08
N LEU A 3 -18.41 -25.26 18.43
CA LEU A 3 -18.60 -24.05 17.62
C LEU A 3 -18.10 -24.24 16.18
N SER A 4 -17.08 -25.08 16.00
CA SER A 4 -16.57 -25.53 14.71
C SER A 4 -17.60 -26.27 13.86
N ASP A 5 -18.50 -27.06 14.46
CA ASP A 5 -19.56 -27.79 13.74
C ASP A 5 -20.61 -26.83 13.20
N ILE A 6 -20.93 -25.79 13.97
CA ILE A 6 -21.87 -24.73 13.55
C ILE A 6 -21.26 -23.92 12.41
N MET A 7 -19.98 -23.57 12.49
CA MET A 7 -19.29 -22.83 11.41
C MET A 7 -19.12 -23.67 10.13
N SER A 8 -18.88 -24.98 10.25
CA SER A 8 -18.76 -25.87 9.10
C SER A 8 -20.09 -26.13 8.39
N ASN A 9 -21.21 -26.16 9.12
CA ASN A 9 -22.53 -26.44 8.54
C ASN A 9 -23.19 -25.21 7.90
N MET A 10 -22.72 -23.99 8.20
CA MET A 10 -23.39 -22.75 7.79
C MET A 10 -22.78 -22.10 6.53
N ALA A 11 -21.90 -22.79 5.80
CA ALA A 11 -21.13 -22.24 4.67
C ALA A 11 -20.38 -20.94 5.01
N LEU A 12 -20.19 -20.66 6.31
CA LEU A 12 -19.66 -19.40 6.83
C LEU A 12 -18.19 -19.20 6.41
N SER A 13 -17.47 -20.30 6.20
CA SER A 13 -16.10 -20.29 5.67
C SER A 13 -16.03 -19.65 4.28
N GLY A 14 -16.97 -19.96 3.38
CA GLY A 14 -16.98 -19.39 2.03
C GLY A 14 -17.27 -17.89 2.02
N TRP A 15 -18.16 -17.43 2.91
CA TRP A 15 -18.44 -16.01 3.08
C TRP A 15 -17.27 -15.24 3.70
N ALA A 16 -16.58 -15.83 4.67
CA ALA A 16 -15.39 -15.26 5.27
C ALA A 16 -14.25 -15.12 4.25
N GLU A 17 -14.04 -16.14 3.43
CA GLU A 17 -13.04 -16.13 2.35
C GLU A 17 -13.36 -15.05 1.31
N ALA A 18 -14.62 -14.98 0.85
CA ALA A 18 -15.06 -13.96 -0.09
C ALA A 18 -14.87 -12.53 0.46
N ALA A 19 -15.23 -12.30 1.72
CA ALA A 19 -15.07 -10.99 2.37
C ALA A 19 -13.58 -10.59 2.47
N LEU A 20 -12.70 -11.55 2.78
CA LEU A 20 -11.26 -11.32 2.87
C LEU A 20 -10.68 -10.92 1.50
N VAL A 21 -11.08 -11.62 0.43
CA VAL A 21 -10.64 -11.30 -0.94
C VAL A 21 -11.11 -9.92 -1.36
N ILE A 22 -12.37 -9.56 -1.10
CA ILE A 22 -12.91 -8.23 -1.41
C ILE A 22 -12.15 -7.14 -0.66
N PHE A 23 -11.95 -7.33 0.65
CA PHE A 23 -11.22 -6.37 1.47
C PHE A 23 -9.77 -6.19 0.99
N PHE A 24 -9.10 -7.30 0.67
CA PHE A 24 -7.75 -7.29 0.14
C PHE A 24 -7.66 -6.55 -1.21
N ALA A 25 -8.62 -6.78 -2.11
CA ALA A 25 -8.67 -6.07 -3.40
C ALA A 25 -8.86 -4.56 -3.22
N VAL A 26 -9.77 -4.14 -2.33
CA VAL A 26 -9.98 -2.72 -2.01
C VAL A 26 -8.73 -2.12 -1.38
N PHE A 27 -8.10 -2.82 -0.43
CA PHE A 27 -6.86 -2.37 0.19
C PHE A 27 -5.75 -2.15 -0.85
N LEU A 28 -5.55 -3.09 -1.76
CA LEU A 28 -4.56 -2.93 -2.85
C LEU A 28 -4.87 -1.74 -3.75
N LEU A 29 -6.16 -1.50 -4.06
CA LEU A 29 -6.57 -0.36 -4.87
C LEU A 29 -6.22 0.96 -4.18
N VAL A 30 -6.54 1.09 -2.88
CA VAL A 30 -6.21 2.30 -2.11
C VAL A 30 -4.70 2.46 -1.98
N ALA A 31 -3.97 1.39 -1.65
CA ALA A 31 -2.51 1.43 -1.55
C ALA A 31 -1.88 1.88 -2.88
N TYR A 32 -2.33 1.32 -4.00
CA TYR A 32 -1.89 1.73 -5.33
C TYR A 32 -2.20 3.20 -5.59
N GLN A 33 -3.42 3.66 -5.30
CA GLN A 33 -3.83 5.04 -5.53
C GLN A 33 -3.01 6.02 -4.70
N VAL A 34 -2.74 5.71 -3.43
CA VAL A 34 -1.96 6.55 -2.52
C VAL A 34 -0.50 6.64 -2.97
N LEU A 35 0.13 5.50 -3.28
CA LEU A 35 1.53 5.47 -3.69
C LEU A 35 1.73 6.10 -5.07
N HIS A 36 0.82 5.86 -6.01
CA HIS A 36 0.92 6.35 -7.37
C HIS A 36 0.60 7.85 -7.49
N LYS A 37 -0.34 8.38 -6.70
CA LYS A 37 -0.73 9.79 -6.78
C LYS A 37 0.31 10.74 -6.20
N LYS A 38 1.02 10.35 -5.14
CA LYS A 38 1.84 11.30 -4.37
C LYS A 38 3.19 11.62 -5.01
N ASN A 39 3.78 10.68 -5.75
CA ASN A 39 5.19 10.78 -6.15
C ASN A 39 5.43 10.75 -7.65
N ARG A 40 4.44 10.42 -8.48
CA ARG A 40 4.72 10.18 -9.91
C ARG A 40 5.20 11.44 -10.64
N GLU A 41 4.59 12.60 -10.43
CA GLU A 41 5.02 13.84 -11.08
C GLU A 41 6.39 14.32 -10.59
N ALA A 42 6.64 14.24 -9.28
CA ALA A 42 7.93 14.61 -8.70
C ALA A 42 9.06 13.67 -9.14
N PHE A 43 8.81 12.36 -9.22
CA PHE A 43 9.78 11.38 -9.73
C PHE A 43 10.00 11.51 -11.24
N GLU A 44 8.96 11.79 -12.01
CA GLU A 44 9.05 12.02 -13.45
C GLU A 44 9.80 13.32 -13.78
N GLN A 45 9.79 14.32 -12.91
CA GLN A 45 10.67 15.49 -13.02
C GLN A 45 12.09 15.17 -12.55
N ALA A 46 12.24 14.45 -11.43
CA ALA A 46 13.55 14.09 -10.87
C ALA A 46 14.37 13.15 -11.78
N ARG A 47 13.74 12.32 -12.63
CA ARG A 47 14.49 11.48 -13.59
C ARG A 47 15.25 12.26 -14.66
N PHE A 48 14.88 13.52 -14.89
CA PHE A 48 15.59 14.42 -15.81
C PHE A 48 16.62 15.29 -15.09
N MET A 49 16.71 15.18 -13.77
CA MET A 49 17.72 15.88 -13.00
C MET A 49 19.07 15.22 -13.29
N PRO A 50 20.08 15.99 -13.73
CA PRO A 50 21.45 15.49 -13.79
C PRO A 50 21.79 14.91 -12.42
N LEU A 51 22.31 13.68 -12.41
CA LEU A 51 22.95 13.12 -11.22
C LEU A 51 24.27 13.87 -11.05
N ASP A 52 24.19 15.10 -10.52
CA ASP A 52 25.37 15.89 -10.18
C ASP A 52 26.04 15.23 -8.98
N ASP A 53 26.80 14.16 -9.24
CA ASP A 53 27.70 13.50 -8.27
C ASP A 53 28.84 14.43 -7.79
N GLU A 54 28.87 15.68 -8.28
CA GLU A 54 29.94 16.64 -7.98
C GLU A 54 29.64 17.58 -6.80
N THR A 55 28.44 17.56 -6.20
CA THR A 55 28.15 18.38 -5.00
C THR A 55 27.58 17.57 -3.84
N PRO A 56 28.36 17.31 -2.76
CA PRO A 56 27.83 16.69 -1.56
C PRO A 56 26.75 17.59 -0.95
N GLN A 57 25.51 17.10 -0.91
CA GLN A 57 24.41 17.77 -0.24
C GLN A 57 24.65 17.74 1.27
N SER A 58 24.93 18.89 1.89
CA SER A 58 25.05 18.99 3.34
C SER A 58 23.68 18.75 4.00
N PRO A 59 23.58 17.90 5.04
CA PRO A 59 22.32 17.65 5.74
C PRO A 59 21.68 18.94 6.21
N ARG A 60 20.38 19.11 5.93
CA ARG A 60 19.60 20.28 6.36
C ARG A 60 19.47 20.26 7.89
N GLU A 61 20.21 21.12 8.58
CA GLU A 61 20.00 21.35 10.02
C GLU A 61 18.56 21.82 10.25
N GLY A 62 17.78 20.97 10.91
CA GLY A 62 16.46 21.31 11.39
C GLY A 62 16.59 22.43 12.42
N LYS A 63 16.01 23.60 12.12
CA LYS A 63 15.82 24.64 13.13
C LYS A 63 14.73 24.20 14.09
N SER A 64 15.11 24.16 15.37
CA SER A 64 14.30 24.02 16.58
C SER A 64 13.19 25.06 16.68
#